data_AF-A0A557ZYQ9-F1
#
_entry.id   AF-A0A557ZYQ9-F1
#
_cell.length_a   1.000
_cell.length_b   1.000
_cell.length_c   1.000
_cell.angle_alpha   90.00
_cell.angle_beta   90.00
_cell.angle_gamma   90.00
#
_symmetry.space_group_name_H-M   'P 1'
#
loop_
_entity.id
_entity.type
_entity.pdbx_description
1 polymer ?
#
loop_
_entity_poly.entity_id
_entity_poly.type
_entity_poly.pdbx_seq_one_letter_code
_entity_poly.pdbx_strand_id
1 'polypeptide(L)' 'MSAAVPERTATVTVGSGETLWDVAHHYAPASDADAVVARIKQLNNFGDATVVPGLPLTVPVDAQPLGAGR' A
#
# COMPACT_ATOMS: atom_id res chain seq x y z
N MET A 1 -9.73 -4.65 15.70
CA MET A 1 -8.45 -3.98 16.01
C MET A 1 -7.65 -4.04 14.73
N SER A 2 -7.56 -2.94 14.02
CA SER A 2 -6.77 -2.85 12.78
C SER A 2 -5.29 -3.07 13.10
N ALA A 3 -4.57 -3.76 12.23
CA ALA A 3 -3.14 -3.98 12.39
C ALA A 3 -2.38 -2.68 12.09
N ALA A 4 -1.28 -2.43 12.82
CA ALA A 4 -0.37 -1.33 12.53
C ALA A 4 0.12 -1.40 11.08
N VAL A 5 0.33 -0.24 10.45
CA VAL A 5 0.77 -0.15 9.05
C VAL A 5 2.06 -0.96 8.84
N PRO A 6 2.17 -1.76 7.78
CA PRO A 6 3.33 -2.61 7.55
C PRO A 6 4.61 -1.80 7.37
N GLU A 7 5.70 -2.32 7.94
CA GLU A 7 7.04 -1.78 7.76
C GLU A 7 7.67 -2.20 6.42
N ARG A 8 7.20 -3.31 5.84
CA ARG A 8 7.66 -3.77 4.52
C ARG A 8 6.97 -2.98 3.42
N THR A 9 7.73 -2.69 2.38
CA THR A 9 7.25 -1.97 1.21
C THR A 9 7.53 -2.76 -0.06
N ALA A 10 6.67 -2.62 -1.06
CA ALA A 10 6.85 -3.13 -2.40
C ALA A 10 6.61 -2.01 -3.42
N THR A 11 7.31 -2.06 -4.55
CA THR A 11 7.03 -1.15 -5.66
C THR A 11 6.00 -1.79 -6.57
N VAL A 12 4.86 -1.11 -6.75
CA VAL A 12 3.74 -1.57 -7.56
C VAL A 12 3.41 -0.49 -8.58
N THR A 13 2.96 -0.89 -9.77
CA THR A 13 2.45 0.04 -10.77
C THR A 13 0.95 0.14 -10.60
N VAL A 14 0.43 1.36 -10.39
CA VAL A 14 -1.01 1.57 -10.24
C VAL A 14 -1.70 1.29 -11.57
N GLY A 15 -2.68 0.38 -11.55
CA GLY A 15 -3.51 0.08 -12.70
C GLY A 15 -4.41 1.25 -13.09
N SER A 16 -4.84 1.27 -14.35
CA SER A 16 -5.80 2.26 -14.84
C SER A 16 -7.12 2.18 -14.08
N GLY A 17 -7.41 3.19 -13.27
CA GLY A 17 -8.63 3.29 -12.48
C GLY A 17 -8.51 2.84 -11.02
N GLU A 18 -7.36 2.31 -10.60
CA GLU A 18 -7.10 2.03 -9.18
C GLU A 18 -6.78 3.32 -8.42
N THR A 19 -7.37 3.44 -7.22
CA THR A 19 -7.05 4.52 -6.30
C THR A 19 -6.04 4.06 -5.25
N LEU A 20 -5.42 5.02 -4.53
CA LEU A 20 -4.57 4.70 -3.38
C LEU A 20 -5.29 3.84 -2.33
N TRP A 21 -6.61 4.02 -2.21
CA TRP A 21 -7.43 3.26 -1.29
C TRP A 21 -7.59 1.80 -1.73
N ASP A 22 -7.84 1.57 -3.02
CA ASP A 22 -7.93 0.21 -3.59
C ASP A 22 -6.61 -0.54 -3.42
N VAL A 23 -5.50 0.14 -3.72
CA VAL A 23 -4.14 -0.37 -3.53
C VAL A 23 -3.90 -0.68 -2.05
N ALA A 24 -4.26 0.22 -1.13
CA ALA A 24 -4.13 -0.01 0.30
C ALA A 24 -4.89 -1.27 0.76
N HIS A 25 -6.13 -1.43 0.32
CA HIS A 25 -6.95 -2.61 0.63
C HIS A 25 -6.40 -3.90 0.03
N HIS A 26 -5.82 -3.82 -1.17
CA HIS A 26 -5.26 -4.98 -1.86
C HIS A 26 -3.98 -5.49 -1.18
N TYR A 27 -3.10 -4.56 -0.80
CA TYR A 27 -1.75 -4.87 -0.34
C TYR A 27 -1.61 -4.92 1.17
N ALA A 28 -2.46 -4.21 1.91
CA ALA A 28 -2.48 -4.20 3.37
C ALA A 28 -3.92 -4.34 3.92
N PRO A 29 -4.65 -5.43 3.60
CA PRO A 29 -6.03 -5.64 4.03
C PRO A 29 -6.19 -5.76 5.56
N ALA A 30 -5.14 -6.09 6.30
CA ALA A 30 -5.20 -6.21 7.75
C ALA A 30 -5.06 -4.85 8.47
N SER A 31 -4.54 -3.83 7.76
CA SER A 31 -4.27 -2.50 8.30
C SER A 31 -5.35 -1.48 7.93
N ASP A 32 -5.39 -0.37 8.68
CA ASP A 32 -6.26 0.75 8.34
C ASP A 32 -5.86 1.37 7.00
N ALA A 33 -6.80 1.38 6.05
CA ALA A 33 -6.58 1.92 4.71
C ALA A 33 -6.13 3.39 4.74
N ASP A 34 -6.71 4.24 5.59
CA ASP A 34 -6.28 5.63 5.76
C ASP A 34 -4.82 5.76 6.19
N ALA A 35 -4.40 4.93 7.15
CA ALA A 35 -3.02 4.94 7.65
C ALA A 35 -2.03 4.42 6.59
N VAL A 36 -2.44 3.39 5.84
CA VAL A 36 -1.70 2.84 4.70
C VAL A 36 -1.57 3.89 3.60
N VAL A 37 -2.66 4.58 3.23
CA VAL A 37 -2.66 5.66 2.23
C VAL A 37 -1.74 6.80 2.65
N ALA A 38 -1.81 7.25 3.91
CA ALA A 38 -0.91 8.27 4.44
C ALA A 38 0.57 7.82 4.37
N ARG A 39 0.83 6.52 4.61
CA ARG A 39 2.17 5.96 4.50
C ARG A 39 2.65 5.87 3.05
N ILE A 40 1.81 5.43 2.12
CA ILE A 40 2.11 5.43 0.66
C ILE A 40 2.49 6.85 0.23
N LYS A 41 1.70 7.84 0.65
CA LYS A 41 1.96 9.26 0.40
C LYS A 41 3.34 9.70 0.91
N GLN A 42 3.67 9.39 2.16
CA GLN A 42 4.98 9.68 2.73
C GLN A 42 6.13 8.99 1.98
N LEU A 43 5.99 7.70 1.66
CA LEU A 43 7.04 6.90 1.01
C LEU A 43 7.38 7.40 -0.39
N ASN A 44 6.39 7.91 -1.10
CA ASN A 44 6.54 8.41 -2.47
C ASN A 44 6.61 9.93 -2.55
N ASN A 45 6.58 10.62 -1.41
CA ASN A 45 6.51 12.08 -1.34
C ASN A 45 5.31 12.67 -2.11
N PHE A 46 4.22 11.90 -2.21
CA PHE A 46 2.92 12.37 -2.69
C PHE A 46 2.26 13.15 -1.55
N GLY A 47 2.37 14.48 -1.54
CA GLY A 47 1.57 15.31 -0.64
C GLY A 47 0.08 15.26 -1.03
N ASP A 48 -0.39 16.33 -1.67
CA ASP A 48 -1.72 16.40 -2.29
C ASP A 48 -1.72 15.99 -3.77
N ALA A 49 -0.58 15.52 -4.28
CA ALA A 49 -0.45 15.15 -5.67
C ALA A 49 -1.33 13.92 -5.99
N THR A 50 -2.11 14.05 -7.06
CA THR A 50 -3.01 13.00 -7.54
C THR A 50 -2.21 11.84 -8.13
N VAL A 51 -2.54 10.62 -7.72
CA VAL A 51 -1.90 9.42 -8.27
C VAL A 51 -2.29 9.25 -9.74
N VAL A 52 -1.28 9.07 -10.58
CA VAL A 52 -1.44 8.87 -12.01
C VAL A 52 -1.26 7.37 -12.32
N PRO A 53 -2.18 6.74 -13.06
CA PRO A 53 -2.01 5.37 -13.53
C PRO A 53 -0.71 5.17 -14.30
N GLY A 54 -0.09 4.01 -14.14
CA GLY A 54 1.19 3.69 -14.78
C GLY A 54 2.43 4.25 -14.07
N LEU A 55 2.25 4.98 -12.97
CA LEU A 55 3.38 5.40 -12.15
C LEU A 55 3.78 4.29 -11.15
N PRO A 56 5.10 3.99 -11.00
CA PRO A 56 5.58 3.13 -9.93
C PRO A 56 5.38 3.82 -8.57
N LEU A 57 4.61 3.20 -7.69
CA LEU A 57 4.40 3.61 -6.30
C LEU A 57 5.00 2.59 -5.34
N THR A 58 5.69 3.09 -4.32
CA THR A 58 6.13 2.32 -3.16
C THR A 58 4.99 2.20 -2.16
N VAL A 59 4.45 1.01 -1.97
CA VAL A 59 3.30 0.76 -1.11
C VAL A 59 3.69 -0.16 0.05
N PRO A 60 3.18 0.05 1.28
CA PRO A 60 3.40 -0.89 2.35
C PRO A 60 2.53 -2.14 2.11
N VAL A 61 3.13 -3.30 2.32
CA VAL A 61 2.50 -4.60 2.08
C VAL A 61 2.49 -5.41 3.36
N ASP A 62 1.33 -6.01 3.67
CA ASP A 62 1.24 -6.97 4.76
C ASP A 62 2.14 -8.16 4.42
N ALA A 63 3.12 -8.39 5.28
CA ALA A 63 4.17 -9.34 5.02
C ALA A 63 3.74 -10.79 5.27
N GLN A 64 2.78 -11.37 4.51
CA GLN A 64 2.52 -12.82 4.52
C GLN A 64 2.17 -13.33 3.11
N PRO A 65 2.85 -14.41 2.63
CA PRO A 65 2.71 -15.70 3.28
C PRO A 65 4.05 -16.43 3.53
N LEU A 66 4.31 -16.78 4.78
CA LEU A 66 5.08 -17.98 5.13
C LEU A 66 4.29 -18.66 6.27
N GLY A 67 3.52 -19.72 6.05
CA GLY A 67 3.67 -20.69 4.97
C GLY A 67 5.01 -21.41 5.01
N ALA A 68 5.79 -21.27 6.09
CA ALA A 68 6.88 -22.20 6.37
C ALA A 68 6.25 -23.43 7.02
N GLY A 69 5.94 -24.42 6.18
CA GLY A 69 5.51 -25.73 6.63
C GLY A 69 6.43 -26.26 7.73
N ARG A 70 5.81 -26.80 8.77
CA ARG A 70 6.37 -27.91 9.54
C ARG A 70 5.34 -29.01 9.57
#